data_AF-A0A0S9Q0G2-F1
#
_entry.id   AF-A0A0S9Q0G2-F1
#
_cell.length_a   1.000
_cell.length_b   1.000
_cell.length_c   1.000
_cell.angle_alpha   90.00
_cell.angle_beta   90.00
_cell.angle_gamma   90.00
#
_symmetry.space_group_name_H-M   'P 1'
#
loop_
_entity.id
_entity.type
_entity.pdbx_description
1 polymer ?
#
loop_
_entity_poly.entity_id
_entity_poly.type
_entity_poly.pdbx_seq_one_letter_code
_entity_poly.pdbx_strand_id
1 'polypeptide(L)'
;MNKQLKAALALGATGVLALTGCSTSSGSESGETISVNAFSVMEAANEPVFEDFVGTDAGEGMSVGDFTTSYGASGDQSRAVEAGADADVVHYSLETDVTRLVGDGLVAEDWKDNATNGIATSSVVVFVVRSGNPEGIETWDDIVEPGVEVITPNPGSSGSARWNILAAWAHIAGNGGTEDEARDFVTSLLDNTIALPGSGREATTAFTDGSGDVLLSYENEAILAKQSGADIDYVVPPDTLLIENPAAVTVDADETAQAFLDFMTSPEAQADYAQSGFRPVVDGVDVGEVEGANDPADPFPTPEELFTIDDDFGGWGEAADLYFGDGEDGNPLGIITELQQETGKVGEE
;
A
#
# COMPACT_ATOMS: atom_id res chain seq x y z
N MET A 1 23.07 -57.43 39.07
CA MET A 1 23.08 -57.29 40.54
C MET A 1 22.68 -55.86 40.85
N ASN A 2 21.38 -55.60 40.90
CA ASN A 2 20.55 -55.43 42.11
C ASN A 2 20.59 -54.01 42.71
N LYS A 3 19.46 -53.32 42.47
CA LYS A 3 18.87 -52.18 43.19
C LYS A 3 19.17 -52.20 44.69
N GLN A 4 19.19 -51.03 45.35
CA GLN A 4 18.20 -50.67 46.39
C GLN A 4 18.26 -49.16 46.75
N LEU A 5 17.10 -48.52 46.66
CA LEU A 5 16.72 -47.29 47.38
C LEU A 5 16.87 -47.49 48.89
N LYS A 6 17.28 -46.43 49.61
CA LYS A 6 16.75 -46.14 50.96
C LYS A 6 16.56 -44.64 51.14
N ALA A 7 15.29 -44.28 51.32
CA ALA A 7 14.85 -42.99 51.84
C ALA A 7 15.07 -42.92 53.36
N ALA A 8 15.32 -41.73 53.88
CA ALA A 8 15.14 -41.41 55.30
C ALA A 8 14.61 -39.98 55.43
N LEU A 9 13.39 -39.86 55.96
CA LEU A 9 12.76 -38.63 56.44
C LEU A 9 13.50 -38.10 57.67
N ALA A 10 13.56 -36.78 57.81
CA ALA A 10 13.66 -36.11 59.11
C ALA A 10 12.77 -34.85 59.11
N LEU A 11 11.89 -34.79 60.12
CA LEU A 11 10.94 -33.72 60.39
C LEU A 11 11.61 -32.44 60.90
N GLY A 12 11.00 -31.29 60.57
CA GLY A 12 10.64 -30.28 61.56
C GLY A 12 11.42 -28.96 61.53
N ALA A 13 10.74 -27.88 61.12
CA ALA A 13 10.57 -26.66 61.93
C ALA A 13 9.71 -25.65 61.17
N THR A 14 8.51 -25.42 61.70
CA THR A 14 7.59 -24.36 61.33
C THR A 14 8.19 -22.99 61.73
N GLY A 15 8.38 -22.11 60.76
CA GLY A 15 8.74 -20.70 60.98
C GLY A 15 7.80 -19.82 60.15
N VAL A 16 6.72 -19.36 60.77
CA VAL A 16 5.82 -18.35 60.21
C VAL A 16 6.55 -17.00 60.29
N LEU A 17 6.95 -16.48 59.13
CA LEU A 17 7.31 -15.07 58.96
C LEU A 17 6.25 -14.44 58.05
N ALA A 18 5.25 -13.85 58.68
CA ALA A 18 4.34 -12.91 58.04
C ALA A 18 5.11 -11.62 57.75
N LEU A 19 5.58 -11.48 56.51
CA LEU A 19 5.92 -10.18 55.94
C LEU A 19 4.72 -9.76 55.10
N THR A 20 3.98 -8.81 55.65
CA THR A 20 2.96 -8.01 54.96
C THR A 20 3.48 -7.56 53.59
N GLY A 21 2.95 -8.19 52.54
CA GLY A 21 3.05 -7.68 51.19
C GLY A 21 2.21 -6.42 51.09
N CYS A 22 2.87 -5.26 51.06
CA CYS A 22 2.35 -4.17 50.27
C CYS A 22 2.67 -4.53 48.81
N SER A 23 1.78 -5.28 48.16
CA SER A 23 1.71 -5.21 46.72
C SER A 23 1.18 -3.82 46.42
N THR A 24 2.07 -2.87 46.16
CA THR A 24 1.74 -1.81 45.23
C THR A 24 1.45 -2.56 43.94
N SER A 25 0.17 -2.79 43.66
CA SER A 25 -0.28 -2.99 42.30
C SER A 25 0.05 -1.69 41.59
N SER A 26 1.30 -1.58 41.13
CA SER A 26 1.57 -0.86 39.91
C SER A 26 0.63 -1.53 38.91
N GLY A 27 -0.50 -0.88 38.61
CA GLY A 27 -1.12 -1.13 37.34
C GLY A 27 -0.01 -0.88 36.35
N SER A 28 0.44 -1.93 35.65
CA SER A 28 0.89 -1.67 34.29
C SER A 28 -0.31 -1.02 33.65
N GLU A 29 -0.24 0.29 33.44
CA GLU A 29 -0.84 0.88 32.25
C GLU A 29 -0.40 -0.04 31.13
N SER A 30 -1.32 -0.88 30.65
CA SER A 30 -1.17 -1.44 29.32
C SER A 30 -1.11 -0.21 28.42
N GLY A 31 0.09 0.11 27.93
CA GLY A 31 0.22 1.16 26.92
C GLY A 31 -0.78 0.86 25.81
N GLU A 32 -1.53 1.87 25.40
CA GLU A 32 -2.40 1.78 24.24
C GLU A 32 -1.50 1.42 23.04
N THR A 33 -1.83 0.32 22.37
CA THR A 33 -1.10 -0.20 21.20
C THR A 33 -1.99 0.02 20.00
N ILE A 34 -1.43 0.44 18.86
CA ILE A 34 -2.17 0.58 17.60
C ILE A 34 -1.62 -0.44 16.61
N SER A 35 -2.45 -1.39 16.20
CA SER A 35 -2.18 -2.33 15.12
C SER A 35 -2.51 -1.70 13.76
N VAL A 36 -1.46 -1.38 13.00
CA VAL A 36 -1.55 -0.82 11.64
C VAL A 36 -1.33 -1.91 10.60
N ASN A 37 -2.36 -2.18 9.80
CA ASN A 37 -2.30 -3.11 8.67
C ASN A 37 -2.31 -2.33 7.35
N ALA A 38 -1.22 -2.40 6.58
CA ALA A 38 -1.07 -1.54 5.41
C ALA A 38 -0.43 -2.21 4.19
N PHE A 39 -0.60 -1.59 3.03
CA PHE A 39 0.03 -2.05 1.80
C PHE A 39 1.55 -1.83 1.77
N SER A 40 2.25 -2.57 0.90
CA SER A 40 3.70 -2.85 0.96
C SER A 40 4.62 -1.64 0.94
N VAL A 41 4.14 -0.48 0.49
CA VAL A 41 4.96 0.71 0.25
C VAL A 41 4.90 1.71 1.41
N MET A 42 4.09 1.43 2.44
CA MET A 42 3.90 2.33 3.59
C MET A 42 4.95 2.18 4.69
N GLU A 43 5.75 1.10 4.69
CA GLU A 43 6.68 0.82 5.79
C GLU A 43 7.62 1.98 6.11
N ALA A 44 8.30 2.51 5.10
CA ALA A 44 9.22 3.64 5.27
C ALA A 44 8.49 4.97 5.54
N ALA A 45 7.29 5.13 4.98
CA ALA A 45 6.55 6.38 5.05
C ALA A 45 5.80 6.56 6.38
N ASN A 46 5.44 5.46 7.04
CA ASN A 46 4.77 5.51 8.34
C ASN A 46 5.73 5.78 9.50
N GLU A 47 7.02 5.47 9.37
CA GLU A 47 8.00 5.69 10.46
C GLU A 47 8.03 7.15 10.96
N PRO A 48 8.25 8.18 10.12
CA PRO A 48 8.21 9.57 10.57
C PRO A 48 6.82 9.99 11.08
N VAL A 49 5.74 9.51 10.45
CA VAL A 49 4.37 9.83 10.88
C VAL A 49 4.06 9.27 12.27
N PHE A 50 4.58 8.08 12.61
CA PHE A 50 4.48 7.56 13.97
C PHE A 50 5.29 8.39 14.95
N GLU A 51 6.50 8.83 14.58
CA GLU A 51 7.35 9.69 15.41
C GLU A 51 6.68 11.02 15.74
N ASP A 52 6.02 11.64 14.77
CA ASP A 52 5.34 12.92 14.99
C ASP A 52 4.01 12.74 15.73
N PHE A 53 3.26 11.66 15.48
CA PHE A 53 2.02 11.38 16.21
C PHE A 53 2.26 11.24 17.72
N VAL A 54 3.30 10.50 18.14
CA VAL A 54 3.62 10.34 19.57
C VAL A 54 4.07 11.64 20.24
N GLY A 55 4.42 12.66 19.45
CA GLY A 55 4.69 14.01 19.91
C GLY A 55 3.44 14.88 20.14
N THR A 56 2.27 14.42 19.71
CA THR A 56 1.00 15.15 19.84
C THR A 56 0.33 14.92 21.20
N ASP A 57 -0.67 15.75 21.53
CA ASP A 57 -1.53 15.54 22.70
C ASP A 57 -2.31 14.20 22.61
N ALA A 58 -2.64 13.74 21.39
CA ALA A 58 -3.38 12.49 21.18
C ALA A 58 -2.50 11.24 21.31
N GLY A 59 -1.20 11.36 21.02
CA GLY A 59 -0.20 10.32 21.24
C GLY A 59 0.49 10.41 22.62
N GLU A 60 0.01 11.27 23.54
CA GLU A 60 0.69 11.48 24.84
C GLU A 60 0.78 10.17 25.63
N GLY A 61 2.01 9.75 25.94
CA GLY A 61 2.27 8.52 26.69
C GLY A 61 2.50 7.28 25.83
N MET A 62 2.29 7.38 24.52
CA MET A 62 2.72 6.37 23.55
C MET A 62 4.19 6.53 23.17
N SER A 63 4.74 5.47 22.59
CA SER A 63 6.02 5.45 21.89
C SER A 63 5.85 4.80 20.52
N VAL A 64 6.81 5.01 19.62
CA VAL A 64 6.79 4.35 18.30
C VAL A 64 6.74 2.82 18.43
N GLY A 65 7.28 2.25 19.52
CA GLY A 65 7.22 0.82 19.80
C GLY A 65 5.84 0.27 20.16
N ASP A 66 4.86 1.14 20.40
CA ASP A 66 3.45 0.79 20.65
C ASP A 66 2.64 0.71 19.34
N PHE A 67 3.27 0.97 18.19
CA PHE A 67 2.70 0.63 16.88
C PHE A 67 3.12 -0.79 16.47
N THR A 68 2.15 -1.66 16.27
CA THR A 68 2.34 -2.99 15.69
C THR A 68 1.98 -2.94 14.21
N THR A 69 2.89 -3.34 13.32
CA THR A 69 2.70 -3.14 11.88
C THR A 69 2.68 -4.45 11.09
N SER A 70 1.89 -4.46 10.01
CA SER A 70 1.92 -5.49 8.98
C SER A 70 1.88 -4.85 7.59
N TYR A 71 2.86 -5.19 6.76
CA TYR A 71 2.99 -4.66 5.39
C TYR A 71 3.01 -5.79 4.36
N GLY A 72 2.31 -5.64 3.24
CA GLY A 72 2.29 -6.63 2.16
C GLY A 72 1.44 -6.20 0.97
N ALA A 73 1.17 -7.13 0.05
CA ALA A 73 0.27 -6.83 -1.06
C ALA A 73 -1.11 -6.40 -0.54
N SER A 74 -1.66 -5.31 -1.08
CA SER A 74 -2.88 -4.67 -0.54
C SER A 74 -4.07 -5.62 -0.42
N GLY A 75 -4.31 -6.43 -1.46
CA GLY A 75 -5.39 -7.41 -1.47
C GLY A 75 -5.17 -8.53 -0.45
N ASP A 76 -3.92 -9.00 -0.28
CA ASP A 76 -3.58 -10.01 0.72
C ASP A 76 -3.73 -9.50 2.15
N GLN A 77 -3.32 -8.26 2.39
CA GLN A 77 -3.43 -7.62 3.70
C GLN A 77 -4.89 -7.45 4.12
N SER A 78 -5.75 -6.96 3.21
CA SER A 78 -7.19 -6.88 3.47
C SER A 78 -7.83 -8.27 3.68
N ARG A 79 -7.47 -9.29 2.88
CA ARG A 79 -7.92 -10.68 3.13
C ARG A 79 -7.43 -11.23 4.47
N ALA A 80 -6.24 -10.85 4.93
CA ALA A 80 -5.73 -11.28 6.22
C ALA A 80 -6.57 -10.69 7.37
N VAL A 81 -6.95 -9.41 7.29
CA VAL A 81 -7.83 -8.75 8.28
C VAL A 81 -9.24 -9.36 8.24
N GLU A 82 -9.80 -9.57 7.06
CA GLU A 82 -11.07 -10.31 6.86
C GLU A 82 -11.01 -11.70 7.54
N ALA A 83 -9.87 -12.39 7.45
CA ALA A 83 -9.63 -13.69 8.09
C ALA A 83 -9.30 -13.61 9.60
N GLY A 84 -9.31 -12.42 10.21
CA GLY A 84 -9.13 -12.20 11.65
C GLY A 84 -7.71 -11.82 12.09
N ALA A 85 -6.87 -11.30 11.18
CA ALA A 85 -5.65 -10.60 11.58
C ALA A 85 -6.00 -9.32 12.35
N ASP A 86 -5.17 -8.98 13.33
CA ASP A 86 -5.37 -7.81 14.20
C ASP A 86 -5.08 -6.51 13.44
N ALA A 87 -6.01 -5.56 13.49
CA ALA A 87 -5.90 -4.24 12.87
C ALA A 87 -6.83 -3.26 13.56
N ASP A 88 -6.29 -2.16 14.06
CA ASP A 88 -7.05 -0.99 14.53
C ASP A 88 -7.18 0.04 13.40
N VAL A 89 -6.13 0.20 12.60
CA VAL A 89 -6.08 1.08 11.43
C VAL A 89 -5.65 0.27 10.21
N VAL A 90 -6.39 0.41 9.12
CA VAL A 90 -6.04 -0.13 7.80
C VAL A 90 -5.67 1.00 6.86
N HIS A 91 -4.64 0.80 6.03
CA HIS A 91 -4.23 1.75 4.99
C HIS A 91 -3.86 0.98 3.74
N TYR A 92 -4.69 1.05 2.71
CA TYR A 92 -4.58 0.18 1.54
C TYR A 92 -4.30 0.95 0.26
N SER A 93 -3.93 0.20 -0.78
CA SER A 93 -3.59 0.75 -2.09
C SER A 93 -4.81 1.32 -2.82
N LEU A 94 -6.01 0.77 -2.61
CA LEU A 94 -7.23 1.15 -3.33
C LEU A 94 -8.50 0.81 -2.56
N GLU A 95 -9.61 1.47 -2.90
CA GLU A 95 -10.88 1.46 -2.16
C GLU A 95 -11.49 0.06 -1.97
N THR A 96 -11.36 -0.82 -2.96
CA THR A 96 -11.99 -2.15 -2.88
C THR A 96 -11.46 -2.98 -1.72
N ASP A 97 -10.23 -2.72 -1.28
CA ASP A 97 -9.62 -3.44 -0.16
C ASP A 97 -10.17 -2.99 1.20
N VAL A 98 -10.60 -1.73 1.33
CA VAL A 98 -11.36 -1.29 2.51
C VAL A 98 -12.83 -1.76 2.39
N THR A 99 -13.40 -1.70 1.20
CA THR A 99 -14.79 -2.12 0.92
C THR A 99 -15.04 -3.59 1.29
N ARG A 100 -14.05 -4.48 1.08
CA ARG A 100 -14.11 -5.87 1.55
C ARG A 100 -14.39 -5.95 3.05
N LEU A 101 -13.66 -5.16 3.85
CA LEU A 101 -13.82 -5.12 5.30
C LEU A 101 -15.15 -4.49 5.74
N VAL A 102 -15.68 -3.54 4.96
CA VAL A 102 -17.04 -3.01 5.16
C VAL A 102 -18.09 -4.10 4.94
N GLY A 103 -17.93 -4.92 3.91
CA GLY A 103 -18.83 -6.04 3.59
C GLY A 103 -18.97 -7.04 4.75
N ASP A 104 -17.90 -7.25 5.51
CA ASP A 104 -17.84 -8.11 6.68
C ASP A 104 -18.12 -7.38 8.01
N GLY A 105 -18.41 -6.07 7.96
CA GLY A 105 -18.72 -5.25 9.13
C GLY A 105 -17.53 -4.98 10.05
N LEU A 106 -16.31 -5.14 9.55
CA LEU A 106 -15.06 -4.85 10.25
C LEU A 106 -14.68 -3.37 10.16
N VAL A 107 -15.16 -2.67 9.13
CA VAL A 107 -15.04 -1.21 8.95
C VAL A 107 -16.45 -0.63 8.78
N ALA A 108 -16.69 0.58 9.29
CA ALA A 108 -18.01 1.22 9.22
C ALA A 108 -18.38 1.61 7.78
N GLU A 109 -19.67 1.57 7.41
CA GLU A 109 -20.13 1.91 6.05
C GLU A 109 -19.83 3.37 5.66
N ASP A 110 -19.77 4.27 6.64
CA ASP A 110 -19.51 5.70 6.50
C ASP A 110 -18.03 6.07 6.67
N TRP A 111 -17.10 5.10 6.60
CA TRP A 111 -15.66 5.32 6.79
C TRP A 111 -15.07 6.43 5.91
N LYS A 112 -15.63 6.61 4.71
CA LYS A 112 -15.21 7.64 3.75
C LYS A 112 -16.01 8.94 3.82
N ASP A 113 -16.96 9.09 4.74
CA ASP A 113 -17.76 10.31 4.92
C ASP A 113 -16.97 11.39 5.71
N ASN A 114 -15.82 11.80 5.17
CA ASN A 114 -14.91 12.76 5.78
C ASN A 114 -14.36 13.75 4.73
N ALA A 115 -13.48 14.66 5.15
CA ALA A 115 -13.00 15.75 4.30
C ALA A 115 -12.12 15.29 3.12
N THR A 116 -11.52 14.09 3.21
CA THR A 116 -10.64 13.53 2.19
C THR A 116 -11.27 12.36 1.46
N ASN A 117 -12.57 12.11 1.64
CA ASN A 117 -13.27 10.94 1.12
C ASN A 117 -12.59 9.61 1.50
N GLY A 118 -12.01 9.53 2.71
CA GLY A 118 -11.29 8.36 3.19
C GLY A 118 -9.88 8.18 2.62
N ILE A 119 -9.39 9.11 1.80
CA ILE A 119 -8.05 9.04 1.22
C ILE A 119 -7.03 9.64 2.18
N ALA A 120 -5.96 8.88 2.46
CA ALA A 120 -4.90 9.30 3.39
C ALA A 120 -3.60 9.65 2.67
N THR A 121 -3.31 8.99 1.55
CA THR A 121 -2.16 9.33 0.71
C THR A 121 -2.53 9.23 -0.76
N SER A 122 -1.80 9.92 -1.63
CA SER A 122 -2.00 9.84 -3.08
C SER A 122 -0.68 9.77 -3.84
N SER A 123 -0.76 9.37 -5.11
CA SER A 123 0.38 9.21 -6.01
C SER A 123 -0.10 9.27 -7.46
N VAL A 124 0.80 9.00 -8.40
CA VAL A 124 0.47 8.73 -9.81
C VAL A 124 1.25 7.51 -10.31
N VAL A 125 0.77 6.89 -11.39
CA VAL A 125 1.54 5.84 -12.07
C VAL A 125 2.70 6.48 -12.82
N VAL A 126 3.91 5.93 -12.64
CA VAL A 126 5.15 6.36 -13.30
C VAL A 126 5.88 5.19 -13.93
N PHE A 127 6.83 5.51 -14.81
CA PHE A 127 7.74 4.56 -15.42
C PHE A 127 9.09 4.65 -14.73
N VAL A 128 9.46 3.63 -13.97
CA VAL A 128 10.80 3.48 -13.41
C VAL A 128 11.68 2.85 -14.48
N VAL A 129 12.75 3.53 -14.87
CA VAL A 129 13.63 3.12 -15.97
C VAL A 129 15.07 2.97 -15.49
N ARG A 130 15.89 2.27 -16.26
CA ARG A 130 17.33 2.18 -15.98
C ARG A 130 17.98 3.57 -16.07
N SER A 131 19.01 3.79 -15.25
CA SER A 131 19.80 5.04 -15.22
C SER A 131 20.17 5.53 -16.62
N GLY A 132 19.81 6.78 -16.93
CA GLY A 132 20.02 7.41 -18.23
C GLY A 132 18.99 7.06 -19.31
N ASN A 133 17.94 6.29 -18.98
CA ASN A 133 16.83 5.89 -19.86
C ASN A 133 17.30 5.36 -21.24
N PRO A 134 17.99 4.21 -21.28
CA PRO A 134 18.62 3.70 -22.51
C PRO A 134 17.64 3.37 -23.63
N GLU A 135 16.42 2.96 -23.29
CA GLU A 135 15.35 2.66 -24.24
C GLU A 135 14.55 3.90 -24.66
N GLY A 136 14.80 5.06 -24.04
CA GLY A 136 14.14 6.31 -24.40
C GLY A 136 12.64 6.33 -24.10
N ILE A 137 12.22 5.63 -23.05
CA ILE A 137 10.81 5.51 -22.66
C ILE A 137 10.33 6.84 -22.09
N GLU A 138 9.38 7.50 -22.75
CA GLU A 138 8.79 8.76 -22.33
C GLU A 138 7.25 8.69 -22.22
N THR A 139 6.64 7.75 -22.93
CA THR A 139 5.20 7.60 -23.09
C THR A 139 4.76 6.15 -22.98
N TRP A 140 3.45 5.93 -22.81
CA TRP A 140 2.87 4.59 -22.81
C TRP A 140 3.13 3.82 -24.12
N ASP A 141 3.15 4.50 -25.27
CA ASP A 141 3.44 3.90 -26.58
C ASP A 141 4.85 3.26 -26.64
N ASP A 142 5.83 3.84 -25.96
CA ASP A 142 7.20 3.31 -25.90
C ASP A 142 7.26 1.97 -25.15
N ILE A 143 6.39 1.77 -24.17
CA ILE A 143 6.37 0.58 -23.30
C ILE A 143 5.86 -0.67 -24.03
N VAL A 144 4.98 -0.48 -25.02
CA VAL A 144 4.40 -1.56 -25.82
C VAL A 144 5.20 -1.84 -27.10
N GLU A 145 6.34 -1.16 -27.31
CA GLU A 145 7.21 -1.46 -28.44
C GLU A 145 7.78 -2.89 -28.38
N PRO A 146 7.93 -3.59 -29.52
CA PRO A 146 8.45 -4.95 -29.52
C PRO A 146 9.86 -5.05 -28.94
N GLY A 147 10.01 -5.83 -27.87
CA GLY A 147 11.30 -6.12 -27.24
C GLY A 147 11.57 -5.36 -25.96
N VAL A 148 10.70 -4.42 -25.57
CA VAL A 148 10.74 -3.80 -24.24
C VAL A 148 10.29 -4.82 -23.20
N GLU A 149 11.11 -5.06 -22.19
CA GLU A 149 10.81 -5.97 -21.08
C GLU A 149 10.21 -5.19 -19.91
N VAL A 150 8.92 -5.42 -19.63
CA VAL A 150 8.16 -4.71 -18.59
C VAL A 150 8.08 -5.52 -17.31
N ILE A 151 8.23 -4.84 -16.18
CA ILE A 151 7.89 -5.36 -14.85
C ILE A 151 6.69 -4.57 -14.31
N THR A 152 5.68 -5.28 -13.81
CA THR A 152 4.55 -4.74 -13.06
C THR A 152 4.08 -5.82 -12.08
N PRO A 153 3.54 -5.50 -10.90
CA PRO A 153 3.09 -6.55 -9.99
C PRO A 153 1.84 -7.31 -10.50
N ASN A 154 1.41 -8.34 -9.76
CA ASN A 154 0.22 -9.15 -10.04
C ASN A 154 -1.08 -8.47 -9.58
N PRO A 155 -2.10 -8.25 -10.46
CA PRO A 155 -3.38 -7.63 -10.08
C PRO A 155 -4.29 -8.50 -9.18
N GLY A 156 -4.00 -9.79 -9.02
CA GLY A 156 -4.71 -10.67 -8.08
C GLY A 156 -4.39 -10.38 -6.60
N SER A 157 -3.20 -9.85 -6.31
CA SER A 157 -2.72 -9.56 -4.95
C SER A 157 -2.42 -8.07 -4.73
N SER A 158 -1.87 -7.39 -5.75
CA SER A 158 -1.33 -6.04 -5.64
C SER A 158 -2.28 -4.98 -6.20
N GLY A 159 -2.59 -3.96 -5.39
CA GLY A 159 -3.31 -2.79 -5.89
C GLY A 159 -2.51 -1.96 -6.89
N SER A 160 -1.17 -1.94 -6.77
CA SER A 160 -0.27 -1.27 -7.72
C SER A 160 -0.51 -1.74 -9.15
N ALA A 161 -0.71 -3.05 -9.31
CA ALA A 161 -0.91 -3.64 -10.61
C ALA A 161 -2.23 -3.21 -11.25
N ARG A 162 -3.29 -3.06 -10.44
CA ARG A 162 -4.58 -2.56 -10.90
C ARG A 162 -4.47 -1.11 -11.34
N TRP A 163 -3.80 -0.26 -10.55
CA TRP A 163 -3.50 1.12 -10.95
C TRP A 163 -2.71 1.19 -12.25
N ASN A 164 -1.63 0.41 -12.37
CA ASN A 164 -0.77 0.37 -13.56
C ASN A 164 -1.55 -0.03 -14.83
N ILE A 165 -2.37 -1.08 -14.75
CA ILE A 165 -3.14 -1.56 -15.90
C ILE A 165 -4.27 -0.59 -16.26
N LEU A 166 -4.96 0.00 -15.27
CA LEU A 166 -5.99 1.00 -15.55
C LEU A 166 -5.40 2.28 -16.14
N ALA A 167 -4.21 2.70 -15.73
CA ALA A 167 -3.53 3.84 -16.36
C ALA A 167 -3.19 3.55 -17.84
N ALA A 168 -2.66 2.36 -18.14
CA ALA A 168 -2.44 1.91 -19.51
C ALA A 168 -3.74 1.83 -20.34
N TRP A 169 -4.84 1.41 -19.72
CA TRP A 169 -6.16 1.41 -20.36
C TRP A 169 -6.65 2.83 -20.65
N ALA A 170 -6.55 3.73 -19.65
CA ALA A 170 -6.97 5.13 -19.75
C ALA A 170 -6.21 5.88 -20.83
N HIS A 171 -4.91 5.57 -21.03
CA HIS A 171 -4.11 6.12 -22.12
C HIS A 171 -4.79 5.98 -23.49
N ILE A 172 -5.51 4.88 -23.74
CA ILE A 172 -6.28 4.70 -24.97
C ILE A 172 -7.71 5.22 -24.84
N ALA A 173 -8.45 4.71 -23.86
CA ALA A 173 -9.89 4.98 -23.75
C ALA A 173 -10.19 6.45 -23.40
N GLY A 174 -9.42 7.02 -22.48
CA GLY A 174 -9.53 8.42 -22.06
C GLY A 174 -9.16 9.41 -23.16
N ASN A 175 -8.25 9.02 -24.05
CA ASN A 175 -7.85 9.81 -25.23
C ASN A 175 -8.76 9.59 -26.47
N GLY A 176 -9.95 9.03 -26.27
CA GLY A 176 -10.99 8.88 -27.30
C GLY A 176 -10.86 7.63 -28.18
N GLY A 177 -9.99 6.70 -27.78
CA GLY A 177 -9.93 5.36 -28.35
C GLY A 177 -11.13 4.49 -27.96
N THR A 178 -11.29 3.39 -28.68
CA THR A 178 -12.33 2.39 -28.43
C THR A 178 -11.89 1.33 -27.42
N GLU A 179 -12.85 0.60 -26.86
CA GLU A 179 -12.59 -0.55 -25.98
C GLU A 179 -11.72 -1.61 -26.66
N ASP A 180 -11.95 -1.88 -27.95
CA ASP A 180 -11.15 -2.84 -28.73
C ASP A 180 -9.69 -2.36 -28.85
N GLU A 181 -9.46 -1.07 -29.09
CA GLU A 181 -8.10 -0.50 -29.14
C GLU A 181 -7.41 -0.54 -27.76
N ALA A 182 -8.15 -0.31 -26.67
CA ALA A 182 -7.62 -0.41 -25.32
C ALA A 182 -7.26 -1.87 -24.96
N ARG A 183 -8.08 -2.84 -25.37
CA ARG A 183 -7.76 -4.27 -25.26
C ARG A 183 -6.47 -4.63 -26.01
N ASP A 184 -6.33 -4.18 -27.26
CA ASP A 184 -5.13 -4.43 -28.07
C ASP A 184 -3.87 -3.84 -27.41
N PHE A 185 -3.98 -2.63 -26.86
CA PHE A 185 -2.89 -1.96 -26.15
C PHE A 185 -2.47 -2.71 -24.89
N VAL A 186 -3.43 -3.04 -24.01
CA VAL A 186 -3.14 -3.79 -22.78
C VAL A 186 -2.65 -5.21 -23.09
N THR A 187 -3.13 -5.84 -24.15
CA THR A 187 -2.58 -7.13 -24.61
C THR A 187 -1.10 -7.01 -24.96
N SER A 188 -0.73 -5.95 -25.69
CA SER A 188 0.67 -5.68 -26.06
C SER A 188 1.54 -5.43 -24.82
N LEU A 189 1.03 -4.69 -23.85
CA LEU A 189 1.69 -4.47 -22.55
C LEU A 189 1.91 -5.80 -21.79
N LEU A 190 0.88 -6.64 -21.72
CA LEU A 190 0.95 -7.95 -21.07
C LEU A 190 1.95 -8.87 -21.78
N ASP A 191 1.97 -8.90 -23.12
CA ASP A 191 2.94 -9.69 -23.88
C ASP A 191 4.39 -9.28 -23.55
N ASN A 192 4.65 -7.97 -23.43
CA ASN A 192 5.94 -7.40 -23.01
C ASN A 192 6.25 -7.60 -21.51
N THR A 193 5.28 -7.98 -20.68
CA THR A 193 5.48 -8.16 -19.24
C THR A 193 6.24 -9.44 -18.92
N ILE A 194 7.45 -9.34 -18.38
CA ILE A 194 8.33 -10.49 -18.11
C ILE A 194 8.22 -11.05 -16.69
N ALA A 195 7.68 -10.29 -15.75
CA ALA A 195 7.51 -10.70 -14.35
C ALA A 195 6.29 -10.02 -13.73
N LEU A 196 5.60 -10.75 -12.84
CA LEU A 196 4.43 -10.28 -12.06
C LEU A 196 4.64 -10.50 -10.55
N PRO A 197 5.51 -9.73 -9.87
CA PRO A 197 5.74 -9.88 -8.43
C PRO A 197 4.49 -9.62 -7.58
N GLY A 198 4.44 -10.13 -6.34
CA GLY A 198 3.22 -10.15 -5.54
C GLY A 198 2.76 -8.77 -5.07
N SER A 199 3.66 -7.79 -4.97
CA SER A 199 3.38 -6.45 -4.48
C SER A 199 4.19 -5.37 -5.21
N GLY A 200 3.80 -4.09 -5.06
CA GLY A 200 4.57 -2.97 -5.63
C GLY A 200 6.01 -2.94 -5.14
N ARG A 201 6.25 -3.18 -3.84
CA ARG A 201 7.60 -3.22 -3.27
C ARG A 201 8.43 -4.38 -3.83
N GLU A 202 7.82 -5.56 -3.98
CA GLU A 202 8.49 -6.70 -4.61
C GLU A 202 8.81 -6.43 -6.09
N ALA A 203 7.95 -5.71 -6.80
CA ALA A 203 8.21 -5.28 -8.17
C ALA A 203 9.39 -4.31 -8.27
N THR A 204 9.47 -3.34 -7.36
CA THR A 204 10.64 -2.47 -7.20
C THR A 204 11.91 -3.29 -7.00
N THR A 205 11.93 -4.22 -6.04
CA THR A 205 13.09 -5.09 -5.78
C THR A 205 13.45 -5.95 -7.00
N ALA A 206 12.47 -6.56 -7.66
CA ALA A 206 12.71 -7.38 -8.86
C ALA A 206 13.35 -6.56 -9.99
N PHE A 207 12.92 -5.32 -10.17
CA PHE A 207 13.53 -4.42 -11.15
C PHE A 207 14.94 -4.01 -10.76
N THR A 208 15.18 -3.56 -9.52
CA THR A 208 16.50 -3.09 -9.08
C THR A 208 17.55 -4.20 -9.04
N ASP A 209 17.15 -5.42 -8.68
CA ASP A 209 18.06 -6.56 -8.53
C ASP A 209 18.14 -7.44 -9.79
N GLY A 210 17.17 -7.33 -10.69
CA GLY A 210 16.96 -8.22 -11.82
C GLY A 210 17.14 -7.57 -13.19
N SER A 211 16.40 -8.09 -14.17
CA SER A 211 16.31 -7.59 -15.55
C SER A 211 15.04 -6.77 -15.75
N GLY A 212 14.69 -6.44 -17.00
CA GLY A 212 13.60 -5.51 -17.32
C GLY A 212 14.13 -4.12 -17.65
N ASP A 213 13.48 -3.48 -18.61
CA ASP A 213 13.83 -2.16 -19.14
C ASP A 213 13.04 -1.06 -18.45
N VAL A 214 11.79 -1.37 -18.10
CA VAL A 214 10.87 -0.47 -17.38
C VAL A 214 10.04 -1.21 -16.34
N LEU A 215 9.81 -0.54 -15.21
CA LEU A 215 8.88 -0.93 -14.17
C LEU A 215 7.73 0.09 -14.11
N LEU A 216 6.49 -0.40 -14.18
CA LEU A 216 5.32 0.42 -13.83
C LEU A 216 5.18 0.45 -12.31
N SER A 217 5.20 1.64 -11.71
CA SER A 217 5.15 1.78 -10.24
C SER A 217 4.41 3.06 -9.81
N TYR A 218 4.29 3.23 -8.50
CA TYR A 218 3.92 4.50 -7.90
C TYR A 218 5.09 5.49 -7.94
N GLU A 219 4.78 6.79 -8.06
CA GLU A 219 5.80 7.84 -7.98
C GLU A 219 6.58 7.81 -6.66
N ASN A 220 5.89 7.62 -5.54
CA ASN A 220 6.52 7.54 -4.21
C ASN A 220 7.52 6.38 -4.10
N GLU A 221 7.26 5.23 -4.74
CA GLU A 221 8.22 4.11 -4.76
C GLU A 221 9.45 4.42 -5.61
N ALA A 222 9.27 5.14 -6.72
CA ALA A 222 10.39 5.59 -7.56
C ALA A 222 11.29 6.58 -6.80
N ILE A 223 10.68 7.54 -6.10
CA ILE A 223 11.38 8.52 -5.25
C ILE A 223 12.13 7.80 -4.12
N LEU A 224 11.45 6.92 -3.38
CA LEU A 224 12.05 6.17 -2.27
C LEU A 224 13.19 5.25 -2.74
N ALA A 225 13.07 4.63 -3.91
CA ALA A 225 14.16 3.84 -4.50
C ALA A 225 15.41 4.70 -4.75
N LYS A 226 15.25 5.92 -5.28
CA LYS A 226 16.36 6.87 -5.45
C LYS A 226 16.95 7.33 -4.12
N GLN A 227 16.12 7.64 -3.13
CA GLN A 227 16.56 7.97 -1.76
C GLN A 227 17.36 6.82 -1.12
N SER A 228 16.98 5.57 -1.44
CA SER A 228 17.66 4.36 -0.98
C SER A 228 18.94 4.02 -1.78
N GLY A 229 19.29 4.85 -2.76
CA GLY A 229 20.52 4.72 -3.54
C GLY A 229 20.43 3.78 -4.75
N ALA A 230 19.22 3.44 -5.22
CA ALA A 230 19.05 2.71 -6.46
C ALA A 230 19.52 3.56 -7.66
N ASP A 231 20.27 2.94 -8.58
CA ASP A 231 20.74 3.59 -9.82
C ASP A 231 19.66 3.47 -10.91
N ILE A 232 18.59 4.23 -10.72
CA ILE A 232 17.42 4.29 -11.61
C ILE A 232 17.02 5.73 -11.87
N ASP A 233 16.28 5.94 -12.94
CA ASP A 233 15.51 7.17 -13.18
C ASP A 233 14.03 6.84 -13.22
N TYR A 234 13.18 7.87 -13.22
CA TYR A 234 11.75 7.66 -13.45
C TYR A 234 11.17 8.77 -14.32
N VAL A 235 10.11 8.42 -15.04
CA VAL A 235 9.37 9.31 -15.93
C VAL A 235 7.93 9.37 -15.45
N VAL A 236 7.44 10.59 -15.26
CA VAL A 236 6.00 10.86 -15.13
C VAL A 236 5.48 11.04 -16.55
N PRO A 237 4.67 10.11 -17.10
CA PRO A 237 4.17 10.26 -18.47
C PRO A 237 3.25 11.48 -18.60
N PRO A 238 3.07 12.03 -19.81
CA PRO A 238 2.17 13.16 -20.06
C PRO A 238 0.74 12.88 -19.58
N ASP A 239 0.26 11.66 -19.77
CA ASP A 239 -1.03 11.18 -19.28
C ASP A 239 -0.85 10.00 -18.31
N THR A 240 -1.53 10.06 -17.17
CA THR A 240 -1.46 9.02 -16.12
C THR A 240 -2.74 8.99 -15.30
N LEU A 241 -2.81 8.08 -14.34
CA LEU A 241 -3.94 7.89 -13.44
C LEU A 241 -3.59 8.39 -12.03
N LEU A 242 -4.50 9.17 -11.44
CA LEU A 242 -4.44 9.51 -10.02
C LEU A 242 -4.61 8.25 -9.18
N ILE A 243 -3.64 8.01 -8.29
CA ILE A 243 -3.68 6.92 -7.32
C ILE A 243 -4.13 7.50 -5.99
N GLU A 244 -5.21 6.94 -5.44
CA GLU A 244 -5.79 7.35 -4.17
C GLU A 244 -5.76 6.16 -3.19
N ASN A 245 -5.00 6.31 -2.10
CA ASN A 245 -4.77 5.24 -1.12
C ASN A 245 -5.64 5.49 0.12
N PRO A 246 -6.70 4.68 0.33
CA PRO A 246 -7.63 4.87 1.43
C PRO A 246 -7.09 4.38 2.77
N ALA A 247 -7.50 5.03 3.86
CA ALA A 247 -7.32 4.53 5.22
C ALA A 247 -8.61 4.60 6.02
N ALA A 248 -8.77 3.68 6.97
CA ALA A 248 -9.93 3.59 7.85
C ALA A 248 -9.54 2.96 9.19
N VAL A 249 -10.35 3.21 10.23
CA VAL A 249 -10.29 2.44 11.49
C VAL A 249 -11.25 1.25 11.43
N THR A 250 -10.91 0.18 12.15
CA THR A 250 -11.83 -0.94 12.37
C THR A 250 -12.85 -0.60 13.45
N VAL A 251 -13.98 -1.31 13.47
CA VAL A 251 -15.12 -1.03 14.38
C VAL A 251 -14.79 -1.25 15.87
N ASP A 252 -13.78 -2.06 16.17
CA ASP A 252 -13.34 -2.38 17.53
C ASP A 252 -12.16 -1.49 17.99
N ALA A 253 -11.62 -0.64 17.10
CA ALA A 253 -10.53 0.27 17.39
C ALA A 253 -10.93 1.31 18.44
N ASP A 254 -9.98 1.71 19.28
CA ASP A 254 -10.21 2.74 20.30
C ASP A 254 -10.09 4.18 19.76
N GLU A 255 -10.29 5.15 20.65
CA GLU A 255 -10.24 6.58 20.29
C GLU A 255 -8.84 7.04 19.87
N THR A 256 -7.78 6.34 20.29
CA THR A 256 -6.39 6.66 19.96
C THR A 256 -6.07 6.25 18.54
N ALA A 257 -6.59 5.11 18.07
CA ALA A 257 -6.55 4.72 16.65
C ALA A 257 -7.30 5.70 15.74
N GLN A 258 -8.48 6.18 16.16
CA GLN A 258 -9.20 7.23 15.42
C GLN A 258 -8.40 8.54 15.37
N ALA A 259 -7.79 8.94 16.49
CA ALA A 259 -6.95 10.13 16.51
C ALA A 259 -5.70 9.99 15.63
N PHE A 260 -5.15 8.78 15.51
CA PHE A 260 -4.07 8.49 14.57
C PHE A 260 -4.53 8.63 13.12
N LEU A 261 -5.68 8.08 12.74
CA LEU A 261 -6.26 8.27 11.41
C LEU A 261 -6.48 9.75 11.08
N ASP A 262 -7.03 10.53 12.04
CA ASP A 262 -7.21 11.97 11.87
C ASP A 262 -5.85 12.67 11.67
N PHE A 263 -4.82 12.26 12.42
CA PHE A 263 -3.47 12.79 12.31
C PHE A 263 -2.82 12.49 10.96
N MET A 264 -3.03 11.29 10.38
CA MET A 264 -2.50 10.92 9.05
C MET A 264 -2.90 11.94 7.97
N THR A 265 -4.05 12.60 8.10
CA THR A 265 -4.54 13.62 7.16
C THR A 265 -4.26 15.06 7.60
N SER A 266 -3.49 15.25 8.68
CA SER A 266 -3.04 16.57 9.12
C SER A 266 -1.93 17.13 8.23
N PRO A 267 -1.75 18.47 8.16
CA PRO A 267 -0.66 19.04 7.38
C PRO A 267 0.75 18.60 7.80
N GLU A 268 0.92 18.20 9.06
CA GLU A 268 2.19 17.71 9.61
C GLU A 268 2.51 16.31 9.07
N ALA A 269 1.61 15.34 9.26
CA ALA A 269 1.78 13.99 8.70
C ALA A 269 1.86 13.99 7.16
N GLN A 270 1.10 14.87 6.49
CA GLN A 270 1.17 15.00 5.04
C GLN A 270 2.52 15.56 4.55
N ALA A 271 3.21 16.35 5.36
CA ALA A 271 4.59 16.76 5.06
C ALA A 271 5.55 15.57 5.16
N ASP A 272 5.41 14.71 6.17
CA ASP A 272 6.21 13.48 6.30
C ASP A 272 5.97 12.50 5.15
N TYR A 273 4.71 12.31 4.77
CA TYR A 273 4.35 11.50 3.60
C TYR A 273 4.95 12.10 2.32
N ALA A 274 4.97 13.43 2.18
CA ALA A 274 5.60 14.11 1.06
C ALA A 274 7.12 13.89 1.00
N GLN A 275 7.81 13.90 2.15
CA GLN A 275 9.24 13.55 2.20
C GLN A 275 9.52 12.10 1.77
N SER A 276 8.53 11.22 1.91
CA SER A 276 8.56 9.84 1.41
C SER A 276 8.05 9.70 -0.03
N GLY A 277 7.80 10.81 -0.72
CA GLY A 277 7.41 10.87 -2.13
C GLY A 277 5.91 10.76 -2.42
N PHE A 278 5.04 10.75 -1.40
CA PHE A 278 3.59 10.76 -1.62
C PHE A 278 3.08 12.17 -1.91
N ARG A 279 2.07 12.28 -2.78
CA ARG A 279 1.41 13.55 -3.06
C ARG A 279 0.45 13.90 -1.93
N PRO A 280 0.53 15.12 -1.35
CA PRO A 280 -0.37 15.53 -0.28
C PRO A 280 -1.85 15.50 -0.69
N VAL A 281 -2.72 15.07 0.22
CA VAL A 281 -4.18 14.98 -0.01
C VAL A 281 -4.98 16.11 0.65
N VAL A 282 -4.30 17.02 1.34
CA VAL A 282 -4.90 18.21 1.97
C VAL A 282 -4.16 19.50 1.63
N ASP A 283 -4.87 20.62 1.73
CA ASP A 283 -4.29 21.95 1.53
C ASP A 283 -3.37 22.37 2.69
N GLY A 284 -2.42 23.27 2.39
CA GLY A 284 -1.62 23.96 3.42
C GLY A 284 -0.41 23.19 3.93
N VAL A 285 0.00 22.13 3.24
CA VAL A 285 1.20 21.33 3.52
C VAL A 285 2.45 22.06 3.04
N ASP A 286 3.48 22.13 3.88
CA ASP A 286 4.81 22.64 3.51
C ASP A 286 5.70 21.47 3.09
N VAL A 287 5.78 21.21 1.79
CA VAL A 287 6.47 20.03 1.22
C VAL A 287 8.00 20.19 1.23
N GLY A 288 8.53 21.41 1.20
CA GLY A 288 9.98 21.61 1.13
C GLY A 288 10.66 20.96 -0.09
N GLU A 289 11.91 20.51 0.08
CA GLU A 289 12.64 19.76 -0.95
C GLU A 289 12.53 18.25 -0.69
N VAL A 290 12.17 17.47 -1.72
CA VAL A 290 12.09 16.00 -1.63
C VAL A 290 13.25 15.36 -2.37
N GLU A 291 14.18 14.77 -1.62
CA GLU A 291 15.29 14.02 -2.21
C GLU A 291 14.76 12.84 -3.04
N GLY A 292 15.42 12.54 -4.16
CA GLY A 292 15.01 11.45 -5.05
C GLY A 292 13.98 11.85 -6.12
N ALA A 293 13.23 12.93 -5.94
CA ALA A 293 12.36 13.46 -6.98
C ALA A 293 13.15 13.99 -8.19
N ASN A 294 12.53 14.00 -9.36
CA ASN A 294 13.14 14.48 -10.61
C ASN A 294 13.54 15.97 -10.54
N ASP A 295 12.71 16.78 -9.87
CA ASP A 295 13.06 18.13 -9.42
C ASP A 295 12.74 18.22 -7.91
N PRO A 296 13.73 18.15 -7.01
CA PRO A 296 13.48 18.23 -5.57
C PRO A 296 12.72 19.48 -5.13
N ALA A 297 12.81 20.60 -5.86
CA ALA A 297 12.11 21.84 -5.53
C ALA A 297 10.68 21.90 -6.09
N ASP A 298 10.32 21.00 -7.01
CA ASP A 298 8.98 20.80 -7.55
C ASP A 298 8.72 19.28 -7.68
N PRO A 299 8.61 18.57 -6.53
CA PRO A 299 8.73 17.12 -6.51
C PRO A 299 7.54 16.38 -7.12
N PHE A 300 6.39 17.04 -7.25
CA PHE A 300 5.13 16.45 -7.71
C PHE A 300 4.54 17.25 -8.89
N PRO A 301 5.19 17.23 -10.06
CA PRO A 301 4.68 17.95 -11.21
C PRO A 301 3.28 17.44 -11.57
N THR A 302 2.42 18.35 -12.02
CA THR A 302 1.08 18.01 -12.53
C THR A 302 1.23 17.43 -13.95
N PRO A 303 0.76 16.20 -14.21
CA PRO A 303 0.72 15.63 -15.56
C PRO A 303 -0.10 16.49 -16.52
N GLU A 304 0.11 16.35 -17.83
CA GLU A 304 -0.68 17.08 -18.84
C GLU A 304 -2.15 16.64 -18.81
N GLU A 305 -2.38 15.33 -18.63
CA GLU A 305 -3.69 14.72 -18.44
C GLU A 305 -3.64 13.79 -17.22
N LEU A 306 -4.61 13.92 -16.32
CA LEU A 306 -4.70 13.12 -15.11
C LEU A 306 -6.08 12.49 -15.03
N PHE A 307 -6.16 11.21 -15.38
CA PHE A 307 -7.37 10.41 -15.28
C PHE A 307 -7.68 10.09 -13.80
N THR A 308 -8.93 9.76 -13.52
CA THR A 308 -9.39 9.33 -12.19
C THR A 308 -10.30 8.11 -12.28
N ILE A 309 -10.37 7.32 -11.22
CA ILE A 309 -11.28 6.17 -11.17
C ILE A 309 -12.73 6.60 -11.26
N ASP A 310 -13.10 7.72 -10.62
CA ASP A 310 -14.46 8.22 -10.61
C ASP A 310 -14.93 8.70 -11.99
N ASP A 311 -14.13 9.52 -12.67
CA ASP A 311 -14.55 10.13 -13.95
C ASP A 311 -14.38 9.18 -15.14
N ASP A 312 -13.31 8.36 -15.16
CA ASP A 312 -12.96 7.54 -16.33
C ASP A 312 -13.42 6.09 -16.23
N PHE A 313 -13.70 5.61 -15.01
CA PHE A 313 -14.05 4.20 -14.75
C PHE A 313 -15.35 4.00 -13.95
N GLY A 314 -16.05 5.07 -13.59
CA GLY A 314 -17.32 5.01 -12.86
C GLY A 314 -17.20 4.70 -11.37
N GLY A 315 -16.00 4.86 -10.80
CA GLY A 315 -15.70 4.53 -9.41
C GLY A 315 -15.28 3.07 -9.23
N TRP A 316 -14.63 2.76 -8.09
CA TRP A 316 -14.14 1.41 -7.80
C TRP A 316 -15.25 0.35 -7.75
N GLY A 317 -16.48 0.73 -7.41
CA GLY A 317 -17.63 -0.18 -7.38
C GLY A 317 -18.01 -0.73 -8.77
N GLU A 318 -17.69 -0.04 -9.86
CA GLU A 318 -17.89 -0.54 -11.23
C GLU A 318 -16.59 -1.11 -11.81
N ALA A 319 -15.48 -0.38 -11.62
CA ALA A 319 -14.20 -0.74 -12.20
C ALA A 319 -13.68 -2.11 -11.72
N ALA A 320 -13.88 -2.45 -10.43
CA ALA A 320 -13.37 -3.69 -9.87
C ALA A 320 -13.92 -4.92 -10.59
N ASP A 321 -15.24 -4.99 -10.77
CA ASP A 321 -15.90 -6.13 -11.41
C ASP A 321 -15.65 -6.14 -12.92
N LEU A 322 -15.79 -4.98 -13.58
CA LEU A 322 -15.66 -4.87 -15.03
C LEU A 322 -14.26 -5.26 -15.51
N TYR A 323 -13.22 -4.83 -14.81
CA TYR A 323 -11.84 -5.04 -15.24
C TYR A 323 -11.20 -6.25 -14.58
N PHE A 324 -11.45 -6.50 -13.29
CA PHE A 324 -10.68 -7.46 -12.49
C PHE A 324 -11.52 -8.59 -11.88
N GLY A 325 -12.81 -8.71 -12.25
CA GLY A 325 -13.65 -9.82 -11.82
C GLY A 325 -12.98 -11.18 -12.13
N ASP A 326 -13.06 -12.11 -11.18
CA ASP A 326 -12.45 -13.44 -11.28
C ASP A 326 -13.32 -14.44 -12.07
N GLY A 327 -14.58 -14.11 -12.32
CA GLY A 327 -15.54 -15.02 -12.95
C GLY A 327 -16.09 -16.10 -11.99
N GLU A 328 -15.80 -16.01 -10.70
CA GLU A 328 -16.22 -16.94 -9.66
C GLU A 328 -17.49 -16.45 -8.94
N ASP A 329 -18.16 -17.36 -8.23
CA ASP A 329 -19.35 -17.09 -7.41
C ASP A 329 -20.50 -16.30 -8.09
N GLY A 330 -20.54 -16.30 -9.42
CA GLY A 330 -21.55 -15.62 -10.23
C GLY A 330 -21.16 -14.20 -10.66
N ASN A 331 -19.96 -13.74 -10.31
CA ASN A 331 -19.38 -12.50 -10.82
C ASN A 331 -18.96 -12.68 -12.30
N PRO A 332 -19.06 -11.64 -13.13
CA PRO A 332 -18.54 -11.70 -14.49
C PRO A 332 -17.01 -11.82 -14.47
N LEU A 333 -16.45 -12.46 -15.50
CA LEU A 333 -15.01 -12.42 -15.73
C LEU A 333 -14.65 -11.01 -16.22
N GLY A 334 -13.73 -10.36 -15.52
CA GLY A 334 -13.27 -9.02 -15.84
C GLY A 334 -12.42 -8.99 -17.12
N ILE A 335 -12.43 -7.86 -17.81
CA ILE A 335 -11.72 -7.67 -19.08
C ILE A 335 -10.22 -7.96 -18.94
N ILE A 336 -9.57 -7.44 -17.89
CA ILE A 336 -8.14 -7.64 -17.67
C ILE A 336 -7.85 -9.08 -17.29
N THR A 337 -8.71 -9.69 -16.45
CA THR A 337 -8.59 -11.11 -16.09
C THR A 337 -8.66 -12.00 -17.34
N GLU A 338 -9.57 -11.71 -18.27
CA GLU A 338 -9.67 -12.37 -19.58
C GLU A 338 -8.36 -12.23 -20.37
N LEU A 339 -7.84 -11.00 -20.53
CA LEU A 339 -6.60 -10.74 -21.27
C LEU A 339 -5.38 -11.43 -20.64
N GLN A 340 -5.29 -11.49 -19.31
CA GLN A 340 -4.23 -12.23 -18.61
C GLN A 340 -4.30 -13.73 -18.91
N GLN A 341 -5.50 -14.31 -18.97
CA GLN A 341 -5.69 -15.72 -19.33
C GLN A 341 -5.29 -15.99 -20.79
N GLU A 342 -5.62 -15.08 -21.72
CA GLU A 342 -5.30 -15.22 -23.14
C GLU A 342 -3.80 -15.11 -23.43
N THR A 343 -3.12 -14.16 -22.77
CA THR A 343 -1.66 -13.95 -22.89
C THR A 343 -0.83 -14.93 -22.05
N GLY A 344 -1.48 -15.66 -21.13
CA GLY A 344 -0.82 -16.54 -20.17
C GLY A 344 -0.06 -15.79 -19.07
N LYS A 345 -0.32 -14.49 -18.90
CA LYS A 345 0.29 -13.60 -17.90
C LYS A 345 -0.56 -13.57 -16.63
N VAL A 346 -0.82 -14.77 -16.11
CA VAL A 346 -1.41 -14.97 -14.79
C VAL A 346 -0.27 -15.01 -13.78
N GLY A 347 -0.31 -14.20 -12.72
CA GLY A 347 0.69 -14.32 -11.66
C GLY A 347 0.52 -15.65 -10.90
N GLU A 348 1.56 -16.08 -10.19
CA GLU A 348 1.42 -17.23 -9.28
C GLU A 348 0.50 -16.82 -8.10
N GLU A 349 -0.45 -17.69 -7.75
CA GLU A 349 -1.33 -17.54 -6.58
C GLU A 349 -0.57 -17.74 -5.26
#